data_AF-A0AAD9V2G7-F1
#
_entry.id   AF-A0AAD9V2G7-F1
#
_cell.length_a   1.000
_cell.length_b   1.000
_cell.length_c   1.000
_cell.angle_alpha   90.00
_cell.angle_beta   90.00
_cell.angle_gamma   90.00
#
_symmetry.space_group_name_H-M   'P 1'
#
loop_
_entity.id
_entity.type
_entity.pdbx_description
1 polymer ?
#
loop_
_entity_poly.entity_id
_entity_poly.type
_entity_poly.pdbx_seq_one_letter_code
_entity_poly.pdbx_strand_id
1 'polypeptide(L)'
;MNWTPLHDLALCKEIVFVNLYGAKKTSIQLSALWQKIAENLNSVKDPCFIVEKRSVRDHIAILIQRFKRQQAQELRESGTTPQHTELDTAIE
;
A
#
# COMPACT_ATOMS: atom_id res chain seq x y z
N MET A 1 -5.92 1.57 16.38
CA MET A 1 -5.27 0.25 16.21
C MET A 1 -3.82 0.48 15.84
N ASN A 2 -2.90 -0.36 16.33
CA ASN A 2 -1.47 -0.23 16.05
C ASN A 2 -1.10 -1.08 14.85
N TRP A 3 -0.52 -0.47 13.83
CA TRP A 3 -0.01 -1.18 12.67
C TRP A 3 1.27 -1.92 13.03
N THR A 4 1.26 -3.23 12.80
CA THR A 4 2.44 -4.09 12.98
C THR A 4 2.90 -4.59 11.60
N PRO A 5 4.11 -5.15 11.48
CA PRO A 5 4.59 -5.68 10.20
C PRO A 5 3.66 -6.71 9.56
N LEU A 6 2.92 -7.49 10.36
CA LEU A 6 1.91 -8.43 9.87
C LEU A 6 0.71 -7.69 9.25
N HIS A 7 0.28 -6.60 9.86
CA HIS A 7 -0.80 -5.76 9.33
C HIS A 7 -0.36 -5.06 8.04
N ASP A 8 0.88 -4.56 7.98
CA ASP A 8 1.44 -3.94 6.78
C ASP A 8 1.45 -4.93 5.61
N LEU A 9 1.89 -6.17 5.88
CA LEU A 9 1.96 -7.23 4.88
C LEU A 9 0.57 -7.65 4.39
N ALA A 10 -0.40 -7.79 5.29
CA ALA A 10 -1.78 -8.09 4.92
C ALA A 10 -2.43 -6.94 4.12
N LEU A 11 -2.20 -5.68 4.51
CA LEU A 11 -2.65 -4.51 3.75
C LEU A 11 -2.09 -4.49 2.32
N CYS A 12 -0.77 -4.67 2.17
CA CYS A 12 -0.14 -4.69 0.85
C CYS A 12 -0.68 -5.83 -0.03
N LYS A 13 -0.87 -7.03 0.54
CA LYS A 13 -1.48 -8.16 -0.17
C LYS A 13 -2.90 -7.84 -0.65
N GLU A 14 -3.71 -7.22 0.20
CA GLU A 14 -5.09 -6.87 -0.14
C GLU A 14 -5.16 -5.83 -1.26
N ILE A 15 -4.29 -4.82 -1.24
CA ILE A 15 -4.20 -3.81 -2.31
C ILE A 15 -3.86 -4.43 -3.67
N VAL A 16 -2.91 -5.39 -3.67
CA VAL A 16 -2.54 -6.15 -4.87
C VAL A 16 -3.69 -7.04 -5.33
N PHE A 17 -4.35 -7.74 -4.40
CA PHE A 17 -5.49 -8.61 -4.70
C PHE A 17 -6.68 -7.84 -5.30
N VAL A 18 -7.01 -6.68 -4.74
CA VAL A 18 -8.06 -5.78 -5.24
C VAL A 18 -7.64 -5.06 -6.53
N ASN A 19 -6.37 -5.18 -6.92
CA ASN A 19 -5.77 -4.56 -8.10
C ASN A 19 -6.08 -3.05 -8.16
N LEU A 20 -5.88 -2.37 -7.03
CA LEU A 20 -6.24 -0.97 -6.86
C LEU A 20 -5.59 -0.08 -7.93
N TYR A 21 -4.32 -0.33 -8.23
CA TYR A 21 -3.50 0.41 -9.20
C TYR A 21 -3.52 -0.18 -10.63
N GLY A 22 -4.36 -1.19 -10.90
CA GLY A 22 -4.56 -1.68 -12.27
C GLY A 22 -5.28 -0.67 -13.16
N ALA A 23 -5.94 -1.14 -14.22
CA ALA A 23 -6.65 -0.36 -15.25
C ALA A 23 -7.28 0.96 -14.78
N LYS A 24 -7.34 1.99 -15.66
CA LYS A 24 -7.90 3.32 -15.35
C LYS A 24 -9.26 3.22 -14.63
N LYS A 25 -9.27 3.63 -13.37
CA LYS A 25 -10.47 3.69 -12.52
C LYS A 25 -10.87 5.13 -12.29
N THR A 26 -12.18 5.39 -12.27
CA THR A 26 -12.69 6.71 -11.88
C THR A 26 -12.47 6.94 -10.37
N SER A 27 -12.49 8.20 -9.94
CA SER A 27 -12.39 8.57 -8.52
C SER A 27 -13.41 7.84 -7.63
N ILE A 28 -14.64 7.66 -8.15
CA ILE A 28 -15.72 6.94 -7.47
C ILE A 28 -15.37 5.46 -7.29
N GLN A 29 -14.90 4.80 -8.36
CA GLN A 29 -14.48 3.40 -8.29
C GLN A 29 -13.31 3.21 -7.32
N LEU A 30 -12.31 4.11 -7.35
CA LEU A 30 -11.20 4.08 -6.41
C LEU A 30 -11.67 4.20 -4.96
N SER A 31 -12.59 5.15 -4.67
CA SER A 31 -13.16 5.29 -3.33
C SER A 31 -13.90 4.02 -2.88
N ALA A 32 -14.62 3.35 -3.78
CA ALA A 32 -15.29 2.08 -3.47
C ALA A 32 -14.29 0.94 -3.21
N LEU A 33 -13.19 0.86 -3.97
CA LEU A 33 -12.15 -0.14 -3.72
C LEU A 33 -11.46 0.07 -2.37
N TRP A 34 -11.17 1.32 -1.99
CA TRP A 34 -10.62 1.61 -0.66
C TRP A 34 -11.57 1.21 0.46
N GLN A 35 -12.87 1.40 0.27
CA GLN A 35 -13.88 0.95 1.22
C GLN A 35 -13.87 -0.58 1.33
N LYS A 36 -13.87 -1.28 0.19
CA LYS A 36 -13.80 -2.74 0.13
C LYS A 36 -12.55 -3.30 0.82
N ILE A 37 -11.39 -2.67 0.61
CA ILE A 37 -10.14 -3.07 1.28
C ILE A 37 -10.31 -2.95 2.80
N ALA A 38 -10.87 -1.85 3.32
CA ALA A 38 -11.09 -1.69 4.75
C ALA A 38 -12.04 -2.76 5.31
N GLU A 39 -13.13 -3.06 4.61
CA GLU A 39 -14.09 -4.10 5.00
C GLU A 39 -13.46 -5.50 5.01
N ASN A 40 -12.68 -5.83 3.98
CA ASN A 40 -11.96 -7.09 3.88
C ASN A 40 -10.94 -7.24 5.01
N LEU A 41 -10.15 -6.20 5.28
CA LEU A 41 -9.16 -6.21 6.36
C LEU A 41 -9.84 -6.39 7.73
N ASN A 42 -10.93 -5.67 8.02
CA ASN A 42 -11.68 -5.83 9.27
C ASN A 42 -12.33 -7.22 9.41
N SER A 43 -12.48 -7.97 8.32
CA SER A 43 -12.97 -9.36 8.36
C SER A 43 -11.87 -10.38 8.66
N VAL A 44 -10.59 -9.97 8.61
CA VAL A 44 -9.44 -10.82 8.96
C VAL A 44 -9.37 -11.00 10.47
N LYS A 45 -9.28 -12.26 10.93
CA LYS A 45 -9.21 -12.60 12.36
C LYS A 45 -7.81 -12.45 12.94
N ASP A 46 -6.79 -12.79 12.15
CA ASP A 46 -5.39 -12.62 12.53
C ASP A 46 -4.55 -12.21 11.29
N PRO A 47 -3.93 -11.03 11.31
CA PRO A 47 -3.99 -10.04 12.37
C PRO A 47 -5.36 -9.30 12.39
N CYS A 48 -5.84 -8.92 13.57
CA CYS A 48 -7.15 -8.28 13.73
C CYS A 48 -7.10 -6.79 13.38
N PHE A 49 -7.92 -6.38 12.40
CA PHE A 49 -8.01 -4.97 12.00
C PHE A 49 -9.23 -4.28 12.60
N ILE A 50 -9.03 -3.03 12.99
CA ILE A 50 -10.09 -2.08 13.33
C ILE A 50 -9.73 -0.78 12.62
N VAL A 51 -10.04 -0.71 11.33
CA VAL A 51 -9.61 0.36 10.43
C VAL A 51 -10.76 0.88 9.58
N GLU A 52 -10.72 2.17 9.28
CA GLU A 52 -11.63 2.79 8.31
C GLU A 52 -10.90 3.12 7.01
N LYS A 53 -11.66 3.39 5.94
CA LYS A 53 -11.15 3.79 4.63
C LYS A 53 -10.03 4.84 4.69
N ARG A 54 -10.17 5.85 5.57
CA ARG A 54 -9.17 6.92 5.72
C ARG A 54 -7.88 6.40 6.32
N SER A 55 -7.96 5.60 7.39
CA SER A 55 -6.79 5.04 8.05
C SER A 55 -5.99 4.13 7.12
N VAL A 56 -6.67 3.32 6.30
CA VAL A 56 -6.03 2.48 5.27
C VAL A 56 -5.25 3.33 4.25
N ARG A 57 -5.86 4.41 3.76
CA ARG A 57 -5.24 5.34 2.79
C ARG A 57 -4.06 6.12 3.35
N ASP A 58 -4.18 6.59 4.59
CA ASP A 58 -3.11 7.34 5.24
C ASP A 58 -1.93 6.41 5.53
N HIS A 59 -2.20 5.19 6.00
CA HIS A 59 -1.16 4.23 6.34
C HIS A 59 -0.37 3.73 5.13
N ILE A 60 -1.04 3.43 4.01
CA ILE A 60 -0.32 3.05 2.78
C ILE A 60 0.56 4.19 2.25
N ALA A 61 0.14 5.46 2.38
CA ALA A 61 0.96 6.59 2.01
C ALA A 61 2.25 6.66 2.86
N ILE A 62 2.13 6.38 4.16
CA ILE A 62 3.29 6.27 5.07
C ILE A 62 4.22 5.13 4.65
N LEU A 63 3.67 3.96 4.32
CA LEU A 63 4.46 2.80 3.85
C LEU A 63 5.22 3.12 2.56
N ILE A 64 4.56 3.73 1.58
CA ILE A 64 5.18 4.14 0.31
C ILE A 64 6.31 5.15 0.59
N GLN A 65 6.07 6.15 1.44
CA GLN A 65 7.07 7.15 1.78
C GLN A 65 8.27 6.52 2.50
N ARG A 66 8.03 5.58 3.42
CA ARG A 66 9.08 4.84 4.12
C ARG A 66 9.90 4.00 3.14
N PHE A 67 9.26 3.34 2.18
CA PHE A 67 9.93 2.57 1.14
C PHE A 67 10.80 3.45 0.24
N LYS A 68 10.27 4.59 -0.22
CA LYS A 68 11.03 5.57 -1.02
C LYS A 68 12.25 6.12 -0.26
N ARG A 69 12.12 6.40 1.04
CA ARG A 69 13.24 6.85 1.89
C ARG A 69 14.31 5.78 2.05
N GLN A 70 13.91 4.53 2.29
CA GLN A 70 14.86 3.41 2.41
C GLN A 70 15.62 3.22 1.09
N GLN A 71 14.91 3.15 -0.04
CA GLN A 71 15.57 3.05 -1.35
C GLN A 71 16.52 4.23 -1.64
N ALA A 72 16.15 5.46 -1.28
CA ALA A 72 17.03 6.63 -1.46
C ALA A 72 18.28 6.56 -0.56
N GLN A 73 18.15 6.01 0.65
CA GLN A 73 19.28 5.79 1.55
C GLN A 73 20.20 4.69 1.01
N GLU A 74 19.64 3.55 0.60
CA GLU A 74 20.39 2.45 -0.02
C GLU A 74 21.11 2.91 -1.29
N LEU A 75 20.47 3.74 -2.11
CA LEU A 75 21.07 4.34 -3.31
C LEU A 75 22.25 5.26 -2.98
N ARG A 76 22.09 6.07 -1.93
CA ARG A 76 23.14 6.98 -1.45
C ARG A 76 24.34 6.23 -0.85
N GLU A 77 24.09 5.07 -0.24
CA GLU A 77 25.12 4.23 0.38
C GLU A 77 25.80 3.29 -0.62
N SER A 78 25.08 2.83 -1.65
CA SER A 78 25.57 1.89 -2.67
C SER A 78 26.19 2.57 -3.90
N GLY A 79 25.91 3.86 -4.13
CA GLY A 79 26.50 4.64 -5.23
C GLY A 79 26.15 4.13 -6.64
N THR A 80 25.16 3.24 -6.78
CA THR A 80 24.82 2.60 -8.07
C THR A 80 23.34 2.82 -8.40
N THR A 81 23.08 3.34 -9.61
CA THR A 81 21.77 3.71 -10.17
C THR A 81 20.72 2.60 -9.99
N PRO A 82 19.50 2.90 -9.48
CA PRO A 82 18.53 1.85 -9.20
C PRO A 82 17.96 1.29 -10.51
N GLN A 83 17.86 -0.04 -10.61
CA GLN A 83 16.98 -0.67 -11.59
C GLN A 83 15.55 -0.23 -11.23
N HIS A 84 14.91 0.47 -12.16
CA HIS A 84 13.49 0.80 -12.09
C HIS A 84 12.72 -0.49 -11.76
N THR A 85 12.20 -0.57 -10.54
CA THR A 85 11.27 -1.63 -10.16
C THR A 85 9.96 -1.36 -10.89
N GLU A 86 9.28 -2.41 -11.34
CA GLU A 86 8.02 -2.40 -12.12
C GLU A 86 6.89 -1.51 -11.53
N LEU A 87 7.03 -1.08 -10.27
CA LEU A 87 6.15 -0.13 -9.60
C LEU A 87 6.25 1.31 -10.16
N ASP A 88 7.39 1.68 -10.75
CA ASP A 88 7.64 3.01 -11.33
C ASP A 88 6.97 3.15 -12.72
N THR A 89 6.91 2.07 -13.49
CA THR A 89 6.22 2.01 -14.80
C THR A 89 4.70 2.09 -14.68
N ALA A 90 4.13 1.77 -13.52
CA ALA A 90 2.68 1.80 -13.31
C ALA A 90 2.12 3.20 -12.96
N ILE A 91 2.97 4.22 -12.84
CA ILE A 91 2.60 5.59 -12.41
C ILE A 91 2.60 6.60 -13.58
N GLU A 92 2.93 6.19 -14.81
CA GLU A 92 2.77 7.02 -16.03
C GLU A 92 1.37 6.91 -16.66
#